data_AF-A0ABD5TXU6-F1
#
_entry.id   AF-A0ABD5TXU6-F1
#
_cell.length_a   1.000
_cell.length_b   1.000
_cell.length_c   1.000
_cell.angle_alpha   90.00
_cell.angle_beta   90.00
_cell.angle_gamma   90.00
#
_symmetry.space_group_name_H-M   'P 1'
#
loop_
_entity.id
_entity.type
_entity.pdbx_description
1 polymer ?
#
loop_
_entity_poly.entity_id
_entity_poly.type
_entity_poly.pdbx_seq_one_letter_code
_entity_poly.pdbx_strand_id
1 'polypeptide(L)'
;MSETGARSASLRRPVELARAVIRHALAADVPFMAGAIAYQAFVSLLPLLFLLVVVAAALGNAAVTDRLLDIVVGQLPADAQDLVRGAVEKAIANAGSSIVSVVVLGFGAFAVFNGLDKAFTELYGTERGANFPNQIRDAAVVLGVFGTVTILIAATWQSALLPNSLSAGSVLKSVALVLGLTLALYPMFYVFPEVSLGWREVLPGVVVTAVGWTVLQALFRLYVTFVARSDAFGVVSGVLLLATWLYFSGFVLLVGATINAVLHGYGTPESDSSDPDDEAADAPIADERANRH
;
A
#
# COMPACT_ATOMS: atom_id res chain seq x y z
N MET A 1 4.61 -37.58 -2.05
CA MET A 1 5.29 -36.59 -2.89
C MET A 1 4.31 -35.46 -3.06
N SER A 2 4.52 -34.32 -2.39
CA SER A 2 3.52 -33.27 -2.19
C SER A 2 3.22 -32.50 -3.48
N GLU A 3 1.94 -32.34 -3.81
CA GLU A 3 1.45 -31.58 -4.97
C GLU A 3 1.96 -30.13 -5.01
N THR A 4 2.35 -29.58 -3.86
CA THR A 4 2.97 -28.26 -3.70
C THR A 4 4.28 -28.12 -4.49
N GLY A 5 5.05 -29.21 -4.65
CA GLY A 5 6.32 -29.20 -5.39
C GLY A 5 6.16 -29.19 -6.92
N ALA A 6 5.02 -29.66 -7.43
CA ALA A 6 4.75 -29.72 -8.88
C ALA A 6 4.26 -28.37 -9.43
N ARG A 7 3.46 -27.62 -8.67
CA ARG A 7 2.97 -26.28 -9.07
C ARG A 7 4.08 -25.22 -9.12
N SER A 8 5.11 -25.32 -8.26
CA SER A 8 6.26 -24.39 -8.31
C SER A 8 7.16 -24.63 -9.53
N ALA A 9 7.14 -25.83 -10.11
CA ALA A 9 7.94 -26.19 -11.28
C ALA A 9 7.35 -25.70 -12.61
N SER A 10 6.03 -25.49 -12.69
CA SER A 10 5.34 -25.02 -13.92
C SER A 10 5.42 -23.51 -14.11
N LEU A 11 5.47 -22.71 -13.05
CA LEU A 11 5.57 -21.23 -13.10
C LEU A 11 6.90 -20.68 -13.67
N ARG A 12 7.77 -21.54 -14.25
CA ARG A 12 9.06 -21.15 -14.84
C ARG A 12 8.91 -20.30 -16.12
N ARG A 13 7.73 -20.24 -16.72
CA ARG A 13 7.48 -19.41 -17.90
C ARG A 13 6.95 -18.03 -17.47
N PRO A 14 7.60 -16.92 -17.89
CA PRO A 14 7.20 -15.57 -17.48
C PRO A 14 5.77 -15.22 -17.89
N VAL A 15 5.29 -15.80 -18.99
CA VAL A 15 3.91 -15.62 -19.47
C VAL A 15 2.89 -16.30 -18.55
N GLU A 16 3.21 -17.49 -18.02
CA GLU A 16 2.33 -18.23 -17.12
C GLU A 16 2.25 -17.54 -15.76
N LEU A 17 3.38 -17.04 -15.26
CA LEU A 17 3.42 -16.20 -14.06
C LEU A 17 2.60 -14.92 -14.25
N ALA A 18 2.78 -14.19 -15.36
CA ALA A 18 2.02 -12.98 -15.63
C ALA A 18 0.50 -13.25 -15.70
N ARG A 19 0.09 -14.32 -16.38
CA ARG A 19 -1.33 -14.74 -16.42
C ARG A 19 -1.85 -15.12 -15.04
N ALA A 20 -1.07 -15.84 -14.24
CA ALA A 20 -1.45 -16.21 -12.88
C ALA A 20 -1.62 -14.97 -11.99
N VAL A 21 -0.70 -14.02 -12.05
CA VAL A 21 -0.77 -12.74 -11.33
C VAL A 21 -2.00 -11.93 -11.76
N ILE A 22 -2.26 -11.81 -13.06
CA ILE A 22 -3.44 -11.08 -13.55
C ILE A 22 -4.73 -11.75 -13.06
N ARG A 23 -4.85 -13.06 -13.18
CA ARG A 23 -6.04 -13.79 -12.69
C ARG A 23 -6.23 -13.61 -11.19
N HIS A 24 -5.16 -13.73 -10.41
CA HIS A 24 -5.22 -13.54 -8.95
C HIS A 24 -5.61 -12.11 -8.58
N ALA A 25 -5.01 -11.11 -9.25
CA ALA A 25 -5.34 -9.71 -9.02
C ALA A 25 -6.79 -9.35 -9.40
N LEU A 26 -7.34 -9.97 -10.44
CA LEU A 26 -8.73 -9.80 -10.83
C LEU A 26 -9.69 -10.53 -9.88
N ALA A 27 -9.35 -11.75 -9.46
CA ALA A 27 -10.17 -12.52 -8.52
C ALA A 27 -10.25 -11.84 -7.14
N ALA A 28 -9.16 -11.24 -6.68
CA ALA A 28 -9.10 -10.47 -5.43
C ALA A 28 -9.52 -9.00 -5.59
N ASP A 29 -10.09 -8.59 -6.74
CA ASP A 29 -10.54 -7.21 -6.99
C ASP A 29 -9.51 -6.12 -6.60
N VAL A 30 -8.25 -6.33 -6.95
CA VAL A 30 -7.13 -5.42 -6.64
C VAL A 30 -7.41 -3.96 -7.02
N PRO A 31 -8.02 -3.62 -8.18
CA PRO A 31 -8.39 -2.25 -8.49
C PRO A 31 -9.35 -1.62 -7.48
N PHE A 32 -10.32 -2.39 -6.97
CA PHE A 32 -11.28 -1.90 -5.97
C PHE A 32 -10.59 -1.70 -4.62
N MET A 33 -9.77 -2.68 -4.18
CA MET A 33 -8.99 -2.58 -2.95
C MET A 33 -8.01 -1.40 -2.97
N ALA A 34 -7.38 -1.12 -4.11
CA ALA A 34 -6.54 0.07 -4.30
C ALA A 34 -7.34 1.36 -4.07
N GLY A 35 -8.58 1.43 -4.55
CA GLY A 35 -9.51 2.52 -4.28
C GLY A 35 -9.86 2.67 -2.80
N ALA A 36 -10.14 1.56 -2.12
CA ALA A 36 -10.42 1.55 -0.68
C ALA A 36 -9.21 2.03 0.14
N ILE A 37 -8.00 1.55 -0.18
CA ILE A 37 -6.75 2.00 0.44
C ILE A 37 -6.55 3.49 0.18
N ALA A 38 -6.76 3.97 -1.05
CA ALA A 38 -6.58 5.38 -1.38
C ALA A 38 -7.55 6.29 -0.60
N TYR A 39 -8.82 5.90 -0.50
CA TYR A 39 -9.80 6.61 0.31
C TYR A 39 -9.41 6.64 1.79
N GLN A 40 -9.02 5.50 2.35
CA GLN A 40 -8.61 5.42 3.76
C GLN A 40 -7.32 6.20 4.02
N ALA A 41 -6.34 6.15 3.12
CA ALA A 41 -5.14 6.95 3.17
C ALA A 41 -5.46 8.45 3.15
N PHE A 42 -6.35 8.88 2.24
CA PHE A 42 -6.79 10.27 2.14
C PHE A 42 -7.44 10.76 3.44
N VAL A 43 -8.38 9.97 3.99
CA VAL A 43 -9.05 10.29 5.26
C VAL A 43 -8.06 10.31 6.44
N SER A 44 -7.04 9.45 6.43
CA SER A 44 -5.99 9.40 7.45
C SER A 44 -5.00 10.56 7.40
N LEU A 45 -4.91 11.32 6.29
CA LEU A 45 -3.90 12.39 6.16
C LEU A 45 -4.00 13.43 7.27
N LEU A 46 -5.20 13.94 7.54
CA LEU A 46 -5.40 14.96 8.58
C LEU A 46 -5.02 14.40 9.97
N PRO A 47 -5.60 13.30 10.48
CA PRO A 47 -5.19 12.71 11.74
C PRO A 47 -3.69 12.44 11.86
N LEU A 48 -3.04 11.96 10.78
CA LEU A 48 -1.60 11.72 10.75
C LEU A 48 -0.77 13.00 10.87
N LEU A 49 -1.16 14.06 10.17
CA LEU A 49 -0.48 15.36 10.26
C LEU A 49 -0.58 15.94 11.67
N PHE A 50 -1.77 15.89 12.28
CA PHE A 50 -1.96 16.30 13.67
C PHE A 50 -1.12 15.45 14.65
N LEU A 51 -1.09 14.13 14.46
CA LEU A 51 -0.26 13.23 15.25
C LEU A 51 1.22 13.62 15.16
N LEU A 52 1.70 13.93 13.96
CA LEU A 52 3.08 14.35 13.72
C LEU A 52 3.41 15.65 14.45
N VAL A 53 2.50 16.62 14.44
CA VAL A 53 2.66 17.89 15.17
C VAL A 53 2.73 17.65 16.69
N VAL A 54 1.84 16.81 17.22
CA VAL A 54 1.83 16.46 18.66
C VAL A 54 3.14 15.77 19.06
N VAL A 55 3.64 14.83 18.25
CA VAL A 55 4.91 14.15 18.50
C VAL A 55 6.09 15.14 18.42
N ALA A 56 6.12 16.01 17.42
CA ALA A 56 7.17 17.03 17.29
C ALA A 56 7.20 17.99 18.49
N ALA A 57 6.02 18.42 18.95
CA ALA A 57 5.87 19.25 20.14
C ALA A 57 6.31 18.51 21.42
N ALA A 58 5.95 17.23 21.57
CA ALA A 58 6.35 16.41 22.71
C ALA A 58 7.87 16.19 22.77
N LEU A 59 8.55 16.12 21.61
CA LEU A 59 10.01 16.05 21.52
C LEU A 59 10.71 17.42 21.69
N GLY A 60 9.95 18.50 21.90
CA GLY A 60 10.48 19.85 22.10
C GLY A 60 11.02 20.51 20.82
N ASN A 61 10.66 20.01 19.63
CA ASN A 61 11.16 20.53 18.37
C ASN A 61 10.22 21.59 17.78
N ALA A 62 10.26 22.80 18.35
CA ALA A 62 9.41 23.93 17.93
C ALA A 62 9.56 24.25 16.42
N ALA A 63 10.77 24.15 15.87
CA ALA A 63 11.01 24.42 14.45
C ALA A 63 10.28 23.44 13.52
N VAL A 64 10.17 22.17 13.90
CA VAL A 64 9.40 21.17 13.14
C VAL A 64 7.91 21.39 13.32
N THR A 65 7.45 21.67 14.55
CA THR A 65 6.05 22.00 14.86
C THR A 65 5.54 23.16 14.02
N ASP A 66 6.27 24.28 13.99
CA ASP A 66 5.89 25.48 13.24
C ASP A 66 5.86 25.23 11.73
N ARG A 67 6.86 24.51 11.20
CA ARG A 67 6.92 24.19 9.78
C ARG A 67 5.81 23.26 9.32
N LEU A 68 5.42 22.30 10.16
CA LEU A 68 4.28 21.43 9.88
C LEU A 68 2.96 22.20 9.93
N LEU A 69 2.80 23.08 10.92
CA LEU A 69 1.64 23.96 11.02
C LEU A 69 1.49 24.85 9.78
N ASP A 70 2.57 25.46 9.31
CA ASP A 70 2.53 26.33 8.12
C ASP A 70 2.16 25.55 6.85
N ILE A 71 2.62 24.30 6.71
CA ILE A 71 2.25 23.43 5.58
C ILE A 71 0.76 23.09 5.63
N VAL A 72 0.23 22.75 6.80
CA VAL A 72 -1.18 22.35 6.96
C VAL A 72 -2.10 23.55 6.78
N VAL A 73 -1.81 24.64 7.49
CA VAL A 73 -2.64 25.84 7.54
C VAL A 73 -2.55 26.61 6.21
N GLY A 74 -1.36 26.69 5.60
CA GLY A 74 -1.15 27.41 4.34
C GLY A 74 -1.88 26.83 3.12
N GLN A 75 -2.41 25.62 3.22
CA GLN A 75 -3.19 24.98 2.15
C GLN A 75 -4.71 25.10 2.37
N LEU A 76 -5.15 25.62 3.51
CA LEU A 76 -6.56 25.76 3.86
C LEU A 76 -7.09 27.16 3.47
N PRO A 77 -8.38 27.28 3.12
CA PRO A 77 -9.05 28.58 3.03
C PRO A 77 -8.93 29.35 4.34
N ALA A 78 -8.85 30.68 4.28
CA ALA A 78 -8.64 31.56 5.45
C ALA A 78 -9.56 31.22 6.64
N ASP A 79 -10.84 30.95 6.38
CA ASP A 79 -11.84 30.65 7.41
C ASP A 79 -11.58 29.32 8.15
N ALA A 80 -10.86 28.38 7.53
CA ALA A 80 -10.47 27.10 8.13
C ALA A 80 -9.09 27.15 8.82
N GLN A 81 -8.28 28.18 8.53
CA GLN A 81 -6.95 28.34 9.11
C GLN A 81 -7.00 28.55 10.62
N ASP A 82 -7.86 29.46 11.08
CA ASP A 82 -8.01 29.78 12.51
C ASP A 82 -8.60 28.62 13.30
N LEU A 83 -9.54 27.87 12.71
CA LEU A 83 -10.12 26.67 13.32
C LEU A 83 -9.07 25.58 13.50
N VAL A 84 -8.24 25.33 12.50
CA VAL A 84 -7.21 24.30 12.55
C VAL A 84 -6.06 24.71 13.47
N ARG A 85 -5.58 25.96 13.38
CA ARG A 85 -4.54 26.49 14.29
C ARG A 85 -5.01 26.42 15.74
N GLY A 86 -6.24 26.85 16.02
CA GLY A 86 -6.82 26.76 17.36
C GLY A 86 -7.01 25.32 17.85
N ALA A 87 -7.36 24.38 16.96
CA ALA A 87 -7.44 22.96 17.30
C ALA A 87 -6.06 22.35 17.62
N VAL A 88 -5.03 22.69 16.85
CA VAL A 88 -3.65 22.24 17.07
C VAL A 88 -3.06 22.85 18.34
N GLU A 89 -3.20 24.16 18.55
CA GLU A 89 -2.71 24.84 19.75
C GLU A 89 -3.36 24.27 21.02
N LYS A 90 -4.68 24.01 20.98
CA LYS A 90 -5.39 23.29 22.05
C LYS A 90 -4.87 21.86 22.21
N ALA A 91 -4.62 21.15 21.12
CA ALA A 91 -4.08 19.79 21.18
C ALA A 91 -2.68 19.77 21.80
N ILE A 92 -1.79 20.71 21.46
CA ILE A 92 -0.44 20.83 22.04
C ILE A 92 -0.52 21.23 23.52
N ALA A 93 -1.35 22.23 23.86
CA ALA A 93 -1.56 22.65 25.24
C ALA A 93 -2.12 21.52 26.12
N ASN A 94 -2.97 20.65 25.55
CA ASN A 94 -3.57 19.50 26.23
C ASN A 94 -2.76 18.20 26.08
N ALA A 95 -1.77 18.13 25.17
CA ALA A 95 -0.94 16.95 24.94
C ALA A 95 -0.08 16.62 26.16
N GLY A 96 0.21 17.61 27.00
CA GLY A 96 0.85 17.39 28.30
C GLY A 96 -0.02 16.66 29.33
N SER A 97 -1.33 16.49 29.11
CA SER A 97 -2.24 15.95 30.15
C SER A 97 -3.36 15.00 29.69
N SER A 98 -3.64 14.80 28.39
CA SER A 98 -4.76 13.94 27.95
C SER A 98 -4.38 12.86 26.93
N ILE A 99 -4.28 11.63 27.43
CA ILE A 99 -4.25 10.36 26.67
C ILE A 99 -5.36 10.32 25.59
N VAL A 100 -6.50 10.96 25.84
CA VAL A 100 -7.65 11.03 24.93
C VAL A 100 -7.30 11.63 23.57
N SER A 101 -6.48 12.68 23.51
CA SER A 101 -6.14 13.35 22.25
C SER A 101 -5.23 12.47 21.38
N VAL A 102 -4.30 11.74 22.01
CA VAL A 102 -3.43 10.77 21.32
C VAL A 102 -4.25 9.59 20.81
N VAL A 103 -5.24 9.13 21.58
CA VAL A 103 -6.14 8.03 21.19
C VAL A 103 -7.02 8.42 20.00
N VAL A 104 -7.62 9.60 20.01
CA VAL A 104 -8.49 10.08 18.90
C VAL A 104 -7.68 10.28 17.61
N LEU A 105 -6.49 10.88 17.69
CA LEU A 105 -5.60 11.05 16.54
C LEU A 105 -5.07 9.71 16.03
N GLY A 106 -4.70 8.81 16.94
CA GLY A 106 -4.33 7.44 16.62
C GLY A 106 -5.43 6.74 15.83
N PHE A 107 -6.69 6.85 16.25
CA PHE A 107 -7.82 6.20 15.58
C PHE A 107 -7.97 6.59 14.11
N GLY A 108 -7.77 7.86 13.77
CA GLY A 108 -7.80 8.32 12.38
C GLY A 108 -6.58 7.87 11.56
N ALA A 109 -5.41 7.75 12.21
CA ALA A 109 -4.22 7.16 11.60
C ALA A 109 -4.39 5.65 11.33
N PHE A 110 -5.16 4.94 12.16
CA PHE A 110 -5.41 3.50 12.00
C PHE A 110 -6.23 3.13 10.76
N ALA A 111 -6.96 4.07 10.15
CA ALA A 111 -7.81 3.75 9.00
C ALA A 111 -6.99 3.20 7.82
N VAL A 112 -5.93 3.89 7.37
CA VAL A 112 -5.08 3.38 6.27
C VAL A 112 -4.44 2.03 6.58
N PHE A 113 -4.09 1.76 7.84
CA PHE A 113 -3.51 0.48 8.24
C PHE A 113 -4.52 -0.66 8.12
N ASN A 114 -5.78 -0.43 8.52
CA ASN A 114 -6.85 -1.42 8.37
C ASN A 114 -7.13 -1.76 6.90
N GLY A 115 -7.04 -0.78 6.00
CA GLY A 115 -7.23 -1.02 4.56
C GLY A 115 -6.13 -1.87 3.96
N LEU A 116 -4.88 -1.57 4.33
CA LEU A 116 -3.72 -2.36 3.91
C LEU A 116 -3.76 -3.77 4.51
N ASP A 117 -4.10 -3.91 5.79
CA ASP A 117 -4.24 -5.20 6.46
C ASP A 117 -5.26 -6.08 5.74
N LYS A 118 -6.50 -5.60 5.60
CA LYS A 118 -7.56 -6.32 4.87
C LYS A 118 -7.15 -6.71 3.45
N ALA A 119 -6.46 -5.81 2.75
CA ALA A 119 -5.99 -6.08 1.40
C ALA A 119 -4.95 -7.20 1.32
N PHE A 120 -4.01 -7.25 2.26
CA PHE A 120 -3.04 -8.35 2.34
C PHE A 120 -3.72 -9.64 2.80
N THR A 121 -4.60 -9.58 3.79
CA THR A 121 -5.39 -10.73 4.25
C THR A 121 -6.18 -11.37 3.10
N GLU A 122 -6.86 -10.56 2.29
CA GLU A 122 -7.58 -11.00 1.09
C GLU A 122 -6.65 -11.64 0.06
N LEU A 123 -5.54 -10.99 -0.28
CA LEU A 123 -4.58 -11.48 -1.27
C LEU A 123 -3.91 -12.80 -0.88
N TYR A 124 -3.67 -13.00 0.41
CA TYR A 124 -3.00 -14.18 0.95
C TYR A 124 -3.98 -15.25 1.46
N GLY A 125 -5.29 -14.97 1.48
CA GLY A 125 -6.33 -15.87 1.95
C GLY A 125 -6.17 -16.24 3.44
N THR A 126 -5.72 -15.29 4.25
CA THR A 126 -5.53 -15.52 5.69
C THR A 126 -6.78 -15.10 6.47
N GLU A 127 -7.02 -15.71 7.63
CA GLU A 127 -8.04 -15.24 8.57
C GLU A 127 -7.35 -14.56 9.75
N ARG A 128 -7.49 -13.23 9.83
CA ARG A 128 -6.90 -12.47 10.92
C ARG A 128 -7.89 -12.23 12.04
N GLY A 129 -7.54 -12.65 13.26
CA GLY A 129 -8.19 -12.21 14.48
C GLY A 129 -7.73 -10.81 14.87
N ALA A 130 -8.65 -9.92 15.26
CA ALA A 130 -8.34 -8.55 15.68
C ALA A 130 -7.56 -8.51 17.00
N ASN A 131 -6.24 -8.66 16.92
CA ASN A 131 -5.34 -8.61 18.07
C ASN A 131 -4.73 -7.21 18.20
N PHE A 132 -5.02 -6.51 19.29
CA PHE A 132 -4.54 -5.13 19.53
C PHE A 132 -3.01 -4.94 19.39
N PRO A 133 -2.13 -5.86 19.86
CA PRO A 133 -0.68 -5.72 19.70
C PRO A 133 -0.21 -5.74 18.24
N ASN A 134 -0.89 -6.56 17.42
CA ASN A 134 -0.61 -6.68 16.00
C ASN A 134 -0.94 -5.38 15.26
N GLN A 135 -2.01 -4.71 15.66
CA GLN A 135 -2.42 -3.43 15.07
C GLN A 135 -1.39 -2.31 15.35
N ILE A 136 -0.79 -2.28 16.54
CA ILE A 136 0.29 -1.33 16.88
C ILE A 136 1.56 -1.60 16.06
N ARG A 137 1.94 -2.88 15.91
CA ARG A 137 3.09 -3.28 15.08
C ARG A 137 2.90 -2.84 13.64
N ASP A 138 1.73 -3.11 13.07
CA ASP A 138 1.43 -2.82 11.67
C ASP A 138 1.37 -1.30 11.44
N ALA A 139 0.82 -0.54 12.39
CA ALA A 139 0.89 0.92 12.39
C ALA A 139 2.33 1.45 12.41
N ALA A 140 3.19 0.92 13.29
CA ALA A 140 4.59 1.33 13.39
C ALA A 140 5.37 1.04 12.10
N VAL A 141 5.12 -0.13 11.48
CA VAL A 141 5.70 -0.50 10.19
C VAL A 141 5.31 0.49 9.11
N VAL A 142 4.02 0.79 8.96
CA VAL A 142 3.54 1.70 7.92
C VAL A 142 4.06 3.12 8.17
N LEU A 143 4.04 3.63 9.40
CA LEU A 143 4.62 4.93 9.74
C LEU A 143 6.12 5.00 9.39
N GLY A 144 6.88 3.95 9.70
CA GLY A 144 8.30 3.86 9.35
C GLY A 144 8.53 3.85 7.84
N VAL A 145 7.71 3.10 7.09
CA VAL A 145 7.75 3.03 5.63
C VAL A 145 7.45 4.40 5.02
N PHE A 146 6.31 5.01 5.38
CA PHE A 146 5.90 6.31 4.85
C PHE A 146 6.89 7.42 5.22
N GLY A 147 7.41 7.43 6.44
CA GLY A 147 8.45 8.38 6.87
C GLY A 147 9.72 8.24 6.01
N THR A 148 10.21 7.02 5.83
CA THR A 148 11.40 6.75 5.01
C THR A 148 11.18 7.12 3.54
N VAL A 149 10.05 6.73 2.95
CA VAL A 149 9.69 7.04 1.56
C VAL A 149 9.59 8.56 1.36
N THR A 150 8.99 9.29 2.31
CA THR A 150 8.88 10.75 2.23
C THR A 150 10.25 11.43 2.23
N ILE A 151 11.18 10.97 3.08
CA ILE A 151 12.57 11.49 3.12
C ILE A 151 13.30 11.21 1.80
N LEU A 152 13.16 9.98 1.26
CA LEU A 152 13.77 9.61 -0.02
C LEU A 152 13.23 10.44 -1.19
N ILE A 153 11.92 10.68 -1.23
CA ILE A 153 11.29 11.51 -2.25
C ILE A 153 11.76 12.96 -2.10
N ALA A 154 11.77 13.53 -0.89
CA ALA A 154 12.24 14.89 -0.66
C ALA A 154 13.69 15.09 -1.12
N ALA A 155 14.58 14.15 -0.80
CA ALA A 155 15.98 14.18 -1.21
C ALA A 155 16.17 14.10 -2.73
N THR A 156 15.29 13.39 -3.43
CA THR A 156 15.38 13.21 -4.89
C THR A 156 14.70 14.35 -5.66
N TRP A 157 13.65 14.95 -5.11
CA TRP A 157 12.92 16.09 -5.69
C TRP A 157 13.80 17.32 -5.90
N GLN A 158 14.71 17.60 -4.97
CA GLN A 158 15.59 18.76 -5.01
C GLN A 158 16.68 18.67 -6.11
N SER A 159 16.99 17.44 -6.55
CA SER A 159 18.00 17.19 -7.59
C SER A 159 17.48 17.34 -9.03
N ALA A 160 16.20 17.70 -9.20
CA ALA A 160 15.50 17.81 -10.48
C ALA A 160 15.47 19.23 -11.07
N LEU A 161 15.99 20.25 -10.36
CA LEU A 161 16.15 21.61 -10.90
C LEU A 161 17.30 21.73 -11.91
N LEU A 162 18.09 20.67 -12.09
CA LEU A 162 19.15 20.60 -13.09
C LEU A 162 18.69 19.67 -14.21
N PRO A 163 18.62 20.15 -15.47
CA PRO A 163 18.27 19.31 -16.61
C PRO A 163 19.36 18.24 -16.79
N ASN A 164 19.10 17.02 -16.33
CA ASN A 164 20.04 15.92 -16.51
C ASN A 164 19.90 15.37 -17.93
N SER A 165 20.89 15.69 -18.76
CA SER A 165 21.34 14.80 -19.83
C SER A 165 21.53 13.38 -19.30
N LEU A 166 21.29 12.36 -20.13
CA LEU A 166 21.52 10.93 -19.90
C LEU A 166 22.97 10.63 -19.47
N SER A 167 23.33 11.01 -18.24
CA SER A 167 24.64 10.78 -17.63
C SER A 167 24.56 9.57 -16.70
N ALA A 168 25.71 8.93 -16.47
CA ALA A 168 25.83 7.82 -15.52
C ALA A 168 25.28 8.18 -14.11
N GLY A 169 25.31 9.47 -13.74
CA GLY A 169 24.75 9.98 -12.49
C GLY A 169 23.21 9.89 -12.40
N SER A 170 22.49 9.92 -13.51
CA SER A 170 21.03 9.75 -13.51
C SER A 170 20.63 8.29 -13.27
N VAL A 171 21.32 7.35 -13.91
CA VAL A 171 21.06 5.91 -13.74
C VAL A 171 21.37 5.48 -12.30
N LEU A 172 22.49 5.94 -11.75
CA LEU A 172 22.87 5.63 -10.37
C LEU A 172 21.83 6.14 -9.36
N LYS A 173 21.27 7.33 -9.57
CA LYS A 173 20.19 7.86 -8.72
C LYS A 173 18.91 7.04 -8.82
N SER A 174 18.51 6.63 -10.01
CA SER A 174 17.33 5.76 -10.19
C SER A 174 17.52 4.39 -9.52
N VAL A 175 18.71 3.79 -9.64
CA VAL A 175 19.05 2.55 -8.95
C VAL A 175 19.04 2.73 -7.44
N ALA A 176 19.64 3.81 -6.93
CA ALA A 176 19.63 4.13 -5.50
C ALA A 176 18.21 4.35 -4.96
N LEU A 177 17.34 4.99 -5.75
CA LEU A 177 15.93 5.18 -5.40
C LEU A 177 15.19 3.84 -5.34
N VAL A 178 15.37 2.96 -6.34
CA VAL A 178 14.76 1.62 -6.33
C VAL A 178 15.25 0.80 -5.14
N LEU A 179 16.55 0.82 -4.84
CA LEU A 179 17.12 0.14 -3.67
C LEU A 179 16.59 0.73 -2.35
N GLY A 180 16.50 2.05 -2.25
CA GLY A 180 15.95 2.74 -1.08
C GLY A 180 14.47 2.41 -0.86
N LEU A 181 13.67 2.45 -1.94
CA LEU A 181 12.26 2.04 -1.90
C LEU A 181 12.11 0.55 -1.56
N THR A 182 12.96 -0.30 -2.10
CA THR A 182 12.96 -1.73 -1.77
C THR A 182 13.19 -1.93 -0.27
N LEU A 183 14.20 -1.27 0.29
CA LEU A 183 14.48 -1.33 1.72
C LEU A 183 13.34 -0.75 2.57
N ALA A 184 12.74 0.36 2.13
CA ALA A 184 11.66 1.02 2.84
C ALA A 184 10.37 0.20 2.84
N LEU A 185 10.02 -0.45 1.73
CA LEU A 185 8.79 -1.23 1.58
C LEU A 185 8.92 -2.66 2.12
N TYR A 186 10.14 -3.19 2.23
CA TYR A 186 10.39 -4.57 2.67
C TYR A 186 9.67 -4.96 3.98
N PRO A 187 9.71 -4.16 5.07
CA PRO A 187 9.06 -4.53 6.33
C PRO A 187 7.55 -4.72 6.16
N MET A 188 6.91 -3.91 5.32
CA MET A 188 5.47 -4.02 5.06
C MET A 188 5.13 -5.34 4.39
N PHE A 189 5.87 -5.72 3.35
CA PHE A 189 5.66 -6.97 2.63
C PHE A 189 6.06 -8.22 3.44
N TYR A 190 6.88 -8.06 4.47
CA TYR A 190 7.26 -9.15 5.37
C TYR A 190 6.25 -9.34 6.52
N VAL A 191 5.66 -8.25 7.02
CA VAL A 191 4.80 -8.27 8.22
C VAL A 191 3.32 -8.45 7.89
N PHE A 192 2.83 -7.80 6.84
CA PHE A 192 1.39 -7.76 6.52
C PHE A 192 0.79 -9.09 6.04
N PRO A 193 1.50 -9.93 5.25
CA PRO A 193 0.93 -11.21 4.80
C PRO A 193 0.53 -12.15 5.94
N GLU A 194 1.06 -11.96 7.16
CA GLU A 194 0.82 -12.80 8.34
C GLU A 194 1.16 -14.28 8.16
N VAL A 195 1.86 -14.61 7.07
CA VAL A 195 2.36 -15.94 6.74
C VAL A 195 3.87 -15.98 6.94
N SER A 196 4.39 -17.16 7.25
CA SER A 196 5.83 -17.38 7.39
C SER A 196 6.51 -17.39 6.02
N LEU A 197 6.78 -16.21 5.47
CA LEU A 197 7.62 -16.05 4.27
C LEU A 197 9.09 -15.94 4.67
N GLY A 198 9.96 -16.60 3.93
CA GLY A 198 11.40 -16.41 4.01
C GLY A 198 11.80 -15.01 3.55
N TRP A 199 12.92 -14.49 4.05
CA TRP A 199 13.38 -13.13 3.72
C TRP A 199 13.67 -12.92 2.22
N ARG A 200 13.98 -13.98 1.47
CA ARG A 200 14.18 -13.93 0.01
C ARG A 200 12.89 -14.02 -0.79
N GLU A 201 11.86 -14.60 -0.20
CA GLU A 201 10.55 -14.87 -0.82
C GLU A 201 9.76 -13.57 -1.01
N VAL A 202 10.06 -12.56 -0.19
CA VAL A 202 9.39 -11.26 -0.23
C VAL A 202 9.96 -10.33 -1.30
N LEU A 203 11.22 -10.52 -1.69
CA LEU A 203 11.96 -9.60 -2.55
C LEU A 203 11.36 -9.37 -3.95
N PRO A 204 10.85 -10.39 -4.68
CA PRO A 204 10.35 -10.18 -6.04
C PRO A 204 9.24 -9.12 -6.10
N GLY A 205 8.22 -9.24 -5.26
CA GLY A 205 7.10 -8.30 -5.18
C GLY A 205 7.51 -6.91 -4.70
N VAL A 206 8.42 -6.83 -3.73
CA VAL A 206 8.95 -5.55 -3.23
C VAL A 206 9.71 -4.81 -4.33
N VAL A 207 10.56 -5.50 -5.09
CA VAL A 207 11.33 -4.90 -6.19
C VAL A 207 10.38 -4.44 -7.31
N VAL A 208 9.39 -5.26 -7.69
CA VAL A 208 8.39 -4.83 -8.69
C VAL A 208 7.63 -3.60 -8.22
N THR A 209 7.26 -3.55 -6.94
CA THR A 209 6.60 -2.37 -6.35
C THR A 209 7.50 -1.15 -6.39
N ALA A 210 8.77 -1.27 -5.98
CA ALA A 210 9.72 -0.17 -5.99
C ALA A 210 9.95 0.38 -7.42
N VAL A 211 10.08 -0.50 -8.41
CA VAL A 211 10.18 -0.12 -9.82
C VAL A 211 8.89 0.56 -10.30
N GLY A 212 7.74 -0.04 -10.04
CA GLY A 212 6.43 0.52 -10.42
C GLY A 212 6.18 1.90 -9.80
N TRP A 213 6.57 2.09 -8.53
CA TRP A 213 6.46 3.37 -7.84
C TRP A 213 7.38 4.42 -8.46
N THR A 214 8.59 4.03 -8.87
CA THR A 214 9.54 4.91 -9.58
C THR A 214 8.95 5.38 -10.92
N VAL A 215 8.33 4.45 -11.67
CA VAL A 215 7.64 4.76 -12.93
C VAL A 215 6.44 5.67 -12.67
N LEU A 216 5.63 5.38 -11.66
CA LEU A 216 4.49 6.20 -11.26
C LEU A 216 4.92 7.63 -10.91
N GLN A 217 6.02 7.80 -10.17
CA GLN A 217 6.59 9.12 -9.87
C GLN A 217 7.02 9.87 -11.14
N ALA A 218 7.61 9.18 -12.11
CA ALA A 218 7.99 9.78 -13.38
C ALA A 218 6.76 10.22 -14.20
N LEU A 219 5.74 9.38 -14.29
CA LEU A 219 4.49 9.68 -14.98
C LEU A 219 3.75 10.85 -14.33
N PHE A 220 3.72 10.91 -13.01
CA PHE A 220 3.05 11.99 -12.29
C PHE A 220 3.77 13.33 -12.44
N ARG A 221 5.11 13.33 -12.45
CA ARG A 221 5.90 14.52 -12.79
C ARG A 221 5.59 15.03 -14.20
N LEU A 222 5.48 14.11 -15.16
CA LEU A 222 5.08 14.44 -16.53
C LEU A 222 3.69 15.09 -16.53
N TYR A 223 2.73 14.45 -15.87
CA TYR A 223 1.36 14.96 -15.75
C TYR A 223 1.33 16.39 -15.19
N VAL A 224 2.00 16.64 -14.05
CA VAL A 224 2.02 17.98 -13.44
C VAL A 224 2.68 19.02 -14.35
N THR A 225 3.74 18.64 -15.06
CA THR A 225 4.47 19.56 -15.96
C THR A 225 3.65 19.97 -17.19
N PHE A 226 2.88 19.03 -17.75
CA PHE A 226 2.17 19.22 -19.02
C PHE A 226 0.69 19.59 -18.86
N VAL A 227 0.04 19.14 -17.78
CA VAL A 227 -1.42 19.25 -17.62
C VAL A 227 -1.80 20.19 -16.48
N ALA A 228 -1.08 20.16 -15.35
CA ALA A 228 -1.44 20.94 -14.16
C ALA A 228 -0.97 22.42 -14.18
N ARG A 229 -0.40 22.91 -15.30
CA ARG A 229 0.09 24.30 -15.44
C ARG A 229 -0.97 25.33 -15.79
N SER A 230 -2.15 24.91 -16.23
CA SER A 230 -3.25 25.84 -16.47
C SER A 230 -3.88 26.23 -15.13
N ASP A 231 -3.94 27.52 -14.83
CA ASP A 231 -4.59 28.13 -13.65
C ASP A 231 -6.11 27.80 -13.50
N ALA A 232 -6.63 26.89 -14.32
CA ALA A 232 -8.01 26.43 -14.32
C ALA A 232 -8.35 25.49 -13.15
N PHE A 233 -7.39 25.15 -12.29
CA PHE A 233 -7.47 23.98 -11.41
C PHE A 233 -7.19 24.35 -9.95
N GLY A 234 -8.24 24.84 -9.26
CA GLY A 234 -8.21 25.11 -7.82
C GLY A 234 -8.15 23.85 -6.94
N VAL A 235 -8.57 23.98 -5.68
CA VAL A 235 -8.48 22.93 -4.64
C VAL A 235 -9.04 21.56 -5.08
N VAL A 236 -10.15 21.54 -5.83
CA VAL A 236 -10.80 20.30 -6.31
C VAL A 236 -9.85 19.43 -7.14
N SER A 237 -9.10 20.04 -8.05
CA SER A 237 -8.17 19.32 -8.91
C SER A 237 -6.95 18.82 -8.15
N GLY A 238 -6.50 19.55 -7.13
CA GLY A 238 -5.47 19.07 -6.20
C GLY A 238 -5.91 17.82 -5.45
N VAL A 239 -7.17 17.80 -4.96
CA VAL A 239 -7.75 16.62 -4.29
C VAL A 239 -7.86 15.43 -5.23
N LEU A 240 -8.39 15.63 -6.44
CA LEU A 240 -8.50 14.55 -7.44
C LEU A 240 -7.12 14.01 -7.84
N LEU A 241 -6.14 14.90 -8.00
CA LEU A 241 -4.77 14.53 -8.33
C LEU A 241 -4.13 13.70 -7.21
N LEU A 242 -4.32 14.10 -5.96
CA LEU A 242 -3.85 13.36 -4.79
C LEU A 242 -4.53 11.99 -4.67
N ALA A 243 -5.86 11.93 -4.83
CA ALA A 243 -6.61 10.68 -4.82
C ALA A 243 -6.13 9.72 -5.92
N THR A 244 -5.87 10.25 -7.12
CA THR A 244 -5.30 9.48 -8.25
C THR A 244 -3.90 8.94 -7.92
N TRP A 245 -3.06 9.77 -7.31
CA TRP A 245 -1.73 9.34 -6.87
C TRP A 245 -1.80 8.22 -5.83
N LEU A 246 -2.65 8.37 -4.80
CA LEU A 246 -2.84 7.37 -3.76
C LEU A 246 -3.40 6.06 -4.33
N TYR A 247 -4.35 6.16 -5.27
CA TYR A 247 -4.92 5.01 -5.99
C TYR A 247 -3.84 4.20 -6.70
N PHE A 248 -3.05 4.83 -7.57
CA PHE A 248 -2.03 4.12 -8.32
C PHE A 248 -0.89 3.63 -7.43
N SER A 249 -0.58 4.34 -6.34
CA SER A 249 0.40 3.91 -5.35
C SER A 249 -0.06 2.62 -4.66
N GLY A 250 -1.31 2.57 -4.20
CA GLY A 250 -1.93 1.38 -3.63
C GLY A 250 -2.02 0.24 -4.65
N PHE A 251 -2.39 0.54 -5.88
CA PHE A 251 -2.48 -0.45 -6.97
C PHE A 251 -1.12 -1.13 -7.25
N VAL A 252 -0.05 -0.35 -7.44
CA VAL A 252 1.29 -0.89 -7.69
C VAL A 252 1.77 -1.75 -6.51
N LEU A 253 1.47 -1.32 -5.29
CA LEU A 253 1.78 -2.06 -4.07
C LEU A 253 1.07 -3.42 -4.03
N LEU A 254 -0.24 -3.43 -4.30
CA LEU A 254 -1.03 -4.66 -4.32
C LEU A 254 -0.58 -5.59 -5.44
N VAL A 255 -0.22 -5.08 -6.63
CA VAL A 255 0.35 -5.91 -7.70
C VAL A 255 1.63 -6.61 -7.24
N GLY A 256 2.51 -5.92 -6.53
CA GLY A 256 3.69 -6.54 -5.92
C GLY A 256 3.32 -7.63 -4.91
N ALA A 257 2.33 -7.37 -4.06
CA ALA A 257 1.86 -8.33 -3.06
C ALA A 257 1.25 -9.57 -3.72
N THR A 258 0.45 -9.38 -4.79
CA THR A 258 -0.10 -10.46 -5.63
C THR A 258 1.02 -11.31 -6.25
N ILE A 259 2.11 -10.70 -6.73
CA ILE A 259 3.27 -11.44 -7.26
C ILE A 259 3.85 -12.36 -6.18
N ASN A 260 4.05 -11.85 -4.97
CA ASN A 260 4.55 -12.67 -3.86
C ASN A 260 3.54 -13.77 -3.47
N ALA A 261 2.24 -13.47 -3.42
CA ALA A 261 1.21 -14.46 -3.12
C ALA A 261 1.23 -15.60 -4.16
N VAL A 262 1.19 -15.28 -5.45
CA VAL A 262 1.18 -16.25 -6.55
C VAL A 262 2.47 -17.08 -6.59
N LEU A 263 3.64 -16.47 -6.38
CA LEU A 263 4.93 -17.20 -6.39
C LEU A 263 5.02 -18.26 -5.29
N HIS A 264 4.34 -18.06 -4.16
CA HIS A 264 4.36 -18.97 -3.01
C HIS A 264 3.07 -19.76 -2.86
N GLY A 265 2.15 -19.67 -3.83
CA GLY A 265 0.92 -20.46 -3.87
C GLY A 265 -0.17 -19.99 -2.90
N TYR A 266 -0.13 -18.73 -2.47
CA TYR A 266 -1.19 -18.10 -1.69
C TYR A 266 -2.24 -17.47 -2.62
N GLY A 267 -3.52 -17.64 -2.29
CA GLY A 267 -4.63 -17.07 -3.04
C GLY A 267 -5.91 -17.93 -3.02
N THR A 268 -7.06 -17.30 -3.24
CA THR A 268 -8.41 -17.87 -3.17
C THR A 268 -8.55 -19.19 -3.94
N PRO A 269 -8.81 -20.31 -3.26
CA PRO A 269 -9.19 -21.56 -3.91
C PRO A 269 -10.68 -21.51 -4.28
N GLU A 270 -11.03 -21.00 -5.47
CA GLU A 270 -12.27 -21.46 -6.15
C GLU A 270 -12.32 -21.09 -7.64
N SER A 271 -11.86 -22.02 -8.47
CA SER A 271 -12.66 -22.56 -9.58
C SER A 271 -11.88 -23.71 -10.24
N ASP A 272 -12.46 -24.89 -10.10
CA ASP A 272 -12.32 -26.07 -10.96
C ASP A 272 -11.18 -27.08 -10.66
N SER A 273 -11.49 -27.99 -9.74
CA SER A 273 -11.39 -29.42 -10.04
C SER A 273 -12.73 -30.10 -9.74
N SER A 274 -13.79 -29.59 -10.38
CA SER A 274 -14.94 -30.40 -10.76
C SER A 274 -14.78 -30.64 -12.25
N ASP A 275 -13.82 -31.50 -12.59
CA ASP A 275 -13.76 -32.04 -13.95
C ASP A 275 -15.08 -32.81 -14.16
N PRO A 276 -15.97 -32.40 -15.09
CA PRO A 276 -17.22 -33.11 -15.33
C PRO A 276 -16.98 -34.56 -15.79
N ASP A 277 -15.76 -34.88 -16.20
CA ASP A 277 -15.35 -36.20 -16.65
C ASP A 277 -15.02 -37.17 -15.49
N ASP A 278 -14.75 -36.68 -14.27
CA ASP A 278 -14.47 -37.53 -13.10
C ASP A 278 -15.74 -37.95 -12.34
N GLU A 279 -16.81 -37.14 -12.39
CA GLU A 279 -18.10 -37.48 -11.76
C GLU A 279 -18.87 -38.56 -12.56
N ALA A 280 -18.53 -38.72 -13.85
CA ALA A 280 -19.03 -39.81 -14.69
C ALA A 280 -18.33 -41.15 -14.43
N ALA A 281 -17.19 -41.17 -13.75
CA ALA A 281 -16.42 -42.38 -13.46
C ALA A 281 -16.84 -43.07 -12.15
N ASP A 282 -17.49 -42.35 -11.22
CA ASP A 282 -17.87 -42.87 -9.90
C ASP A 282 -19.39 -43.00 -9.69
N ALA A 283 -20.18 -42.87 -10.77
CA ALA A 283 -21.59 -43.21 -10.73
C ALA A 283 -21.74 -44.72 -10.45
N PRO A 284 -22.37 -45.15 -9.34
CA PRO A 284 -22.58 -46.56 -9.07
C PRO A 284 -23.41 -47.16 -10.20
N ILE A 285 -22.85 -48.17 -10.88
CA ILE A 285 -23.57 -48.99 -11.86
C ILE A 285 -24.75 -49.62 -11.14
N ALA A 286 -25.94 -49.05 -11.35
CA ALA A 286 -27.18 -49.63 -10.87
C ALA A 286 -27.34 -51.02 -11.51
N ASP A 287 -27.31 -52.05 -10.67
CA ASP A 287 -27.43 -53.45 -11.07
C ASP A 287 -28.87 -53.75 -11.51
N GLU A 288 -29.15 -53.48 -12.79
CA GLU A 288 -30.44 -53.76 -13.43
C GLU A 288 -30.53 -55.24 -13.89
N ARG A 289 -30.26 -56.17 -12.97
CA ARG A 289 -30.46 -57.62 -13.18
C ARG A 289 -31.26 -58.33 -12.09
N ALA A 290 -31.96 -57.60 -11.23
CA ALA A 290 -32.77 -58.20 -10.15
C ALA A 290 -34.28 -58.33 -10.45
N ASN A 291 -34.78 -58.02 -11.65
CA ASN A 291 -36.23 -58.08 -11.92
C ASN A 291 -36.60 -58.79 -13.23
N ARG A 292 -36.16 -60.04 -13.37
CA ARG A 292 -36.80 -61.02 -14.27
C ARG A 292 -36.87 -62.38 -13.59
N HIS A 293 -37.91 -62.58 -12.79
CA HIS A 293 -38.52 -63.89 -12.53
C HIS A 293 -40.01 -63.72 -12.26
#